data_AF-A0AAD3W6I0-F1
#
_entry.id   AF-A0AAD3W6I0-F1
#
_cell.length_a   1.000
_cell.length_b   1.000
_cell.length_c   1.000
_cell.angle_alpha   90.00
_cell.angle_beta   90.00
_cell.angle_gamma   90.00
#
_symmetry.space_group_name_H-M   'P 1'
#
loop_
_entity.id
_entity.type
_entity.pdbx_description
1 polymer ?
#
loop_
_entity_poly.entity_id
_entity_poly.type
_entity_poly.pdbx_seq_one_letter_code
_entity_poly.pdbx_strand_id
1 'polypeptide(L)'
;MIIITVHNQTSGERRDNGLSHILRNKFLGSATVGERGQIVIPAEARKEYGIEIGDKIMVFASRHGAGIILIKAEHVTRMLSDTIDQLGKIVKASEEPEKVTE
;
A
#
# COMPACT_ATOMS: atom_id res chain seq x y z
N MET A 1 9.96 -19.75 11.38
CA MET A 1 8.93 -20.06 10.36
C MET A 1 8.09 -18.80 10.18
N ILE A 2 8.49 -17.92 9.25
CA ILE A 2 7.71 -16.71 8.92
C ILE A 2 7.08 -17.00 7.57
N ILE A 3 5.82 -17.42 7.61
CA ILE A 3 4.99 -17.62 6.43
C ILE A 3 4.49 -16.24 6.03
N ILE A 4 4.93 -15.73 4.88
CA ILE A 4 4.42 -14.48 4.32
C ILE A 4 3.03 -14.74 3.75
N THR A 5 1.97 -14.26 4.41
CA THR A 5 0.58 -14.28 3.88
C THR A 5 0.08 -12.86 3.69
N VAL A 6 -0.12 -12.39 2.46
CA VAL A 6 -0.60 -11.02 2.24
C VAL A 6 -2.11 -10.95 2.54
N HIS A 7 -2.55 -10.20 3.56
CA HIS A 7 -3.97 -9.85 3.78
C HIS A 7 -4.26 -8.43 3.29
N ASN A 8 -5.36 -8.28 2.54
CA ASN A 8 -5.92 -7.02 2.02
C ASN A 8 -7.42 -6.93 2.40
N GLN A 9 -7.88 -5.76 2.86
CA GLN A 9 -9.30 -5.37 3.06
C GLN A 9 -9.50 -4.04 2.29
N THR A 10 -10.61 -3.76 1.58
CA THR A 10 -11.90 -3.32 2.17
C THR A 10 -13.11 -3.39 1.22
N SER A 11 -14.21 -3.92 1.77
CA SER A 11 -15.65 -3.58 1.64
C SER A 11 -16.37 -3.53 0.28
N GLY A 12 -17.17 -4.58 0.06
CA GLY A 12 -18.49 -4.55 -0.56
C GLY A 12 -19.31 -5.67 0.09
N GLU A 13 -20.32 -5.32 0.88
CA GLU A 13 -20.98 -6.19 1.85
C GLU A 13 -21.82 -7.29 1.18
N ARG A 14 -21.25 -8.49 1.02
CA ARG A 14 -21.95 -9.77 0.81
C ARG A 14 -20.96 -10.90 1.06
N ARG A 15 -21.01 -11.47 2.27
CA ARG A 15 -20.38 -12.73 2.74
C ARG A 15 -19.31 -13.29 1.78
N ASP A 16 -18.16 -12.64 1.72
CA ASP A 16 -17.14 -12.91 0.71
C ASP A 16 -15.95 -13.62 1.38
N ASN A 17 -15.76 -14.88 1.02
CA ASN A 17 -14.70 -15.73 1.58
C ASN A 17 -13.34 -15.11 1.24
N GLY A 18 -12.44 -14.89 2.21
CA GLY A 18 -11.22 -14.07 2.09
C GLY A 18 -10.25 -14.36 0.92
N LEU A 19 -10.49 -15.42 0.15
CA LEU A 19 -9.81 -15.74 -1.11
C LEU A 19 -10.28 -14.86 -2.29
N SER A 20 -11.53 -14.40 -2.34
CA SER A 20 -12.07 -13.65 -3.48
C SER A 20 -11.44 -12.25 -3.65
N HIS A 21 -10.96 -11.64 -2.56
CA HIS A 21 -10.24 -10.36 -2.61
C HIS A 21 -8.78 -10.52 -3.10
N ILE A 22 -8.20 -11.72 -2.97
CA ILE A 22 -6.85 -12.05 -3.49
C ILE A 22 -6.92 -12.33 -5.00
N LEU A 23 -7.98 -13.00 -5.47
CA LEU A 23 -8.16 -13.37 -6.89
C LEU A 23 -8.46 -12.18 -7.83
N ARG A 24 -8.71 -10.98 -7.29
CA ARG A 24 -8.82 -9.74 -8.11
C ARG A 24 -7.47 -9.11 -8.45
N ASN A 25 -6.41 -9.44 -7.72
CA ASN A 25 -5.06 -8.97 -8.02
C ASN A 25 -4.34 -10.01 -8.90
N LYS A 26 -3.63 -9.53 -9.92
CA LYS A 26 -2.82 -10.38 -10.80
C LYS A 26 -1.72 -11.06 -9.97
N PHE A 27 -1.65 -12.39 -10.01
CA PHE A 27 -0.52 -13.13 -9.46
C PHE A 27 0.73 -12.85 -10.30
N LEU A 28 1.79 -12.34 -9.67
CA LEU A 28 3.03 -11.93 -10.33
C LEU A 28 4.19 -12.90 -10.04
N GLY A 29 3.93 -14.03 -9.39
CA GLY A 29 4.94 -15.05 -9.07
C GLY A 29 5.04 -15.38 -7.58
N SER A 30 5.84 -16.40 -7.29
CA SER A 30 6.19 -16.82 -5.93
C SER A 30 7.71 -16.81 -5.76
N ALA A 31 8.17 -16.70 -4.51
CA ALA A 31 9.58 -16.76 -4.16
C ALA A 31 9.76 -17.55 -2.87
N THR A 32 10.86 -18.29 -2.80
CA THR A 32 11.25 -19.03 -1.59
C THR A 32 12.22 -18.18 -0.76
N VAL A 33 12.11 -18.32 0.56
CA VAL A 33 13.03 -17.68 1.50
C VAL A 33 14.37 -18.42 1.47
N GLY A 34 15.44 -17.70 1.14
CA GLY A 34 16.80 -18.23 1.19
C GLY A 34 17.32 -18.37 2.63
N GLU A 35 18.48 -19.00 2.79
CA GLU A 35 19.09 -19.32 4.10
C GLU A 35 19.25 -18.11 5.04
N ARG A 36 19.40 -16.91 4.46
CA ARG A 36 19.57 -15.65 5.19
C ARG A 36 18.25 -14.92 5.48
N GLY A 37 17.10 -15.56 5.26
CA GLY A 37 15.79 -14.91 5.40
C GLY A 37 15.45 -13.96 4.26
N GLN A 38 16.18 -14.02 3.14
CA GLN A 38 15.98 -13.14 1.99
C GLN A 38 14.95 -13.72 1.03
N ILE A 39 14.17 -12.85 0.40
CA ILE A 39 13.29 -13.21 -0.72
C ILE A 39 13.73 -12.45 -1.96
N VAL A 40 13.64 -13.10 -3.11
CA VAL A 40 13.83 -12.45 -4.41
C VAL A 40 12.49 -11.90 -4.88
N ILE A 41 12.47 -10.65 -5.36
CA ILE A 41 11.28 -10.08 -5.99
C ILE A 41 11.13 -10.71 -7.40
N PRO A 42 10.01 -11.39 -7.70
CA PRO A 42 9.77 -11.98 -9.02
C PRO A 42 9.98 -10.98 -10.16
N ALA A 43 10.46 -11.46 -11.32
CA ALA A 43 10.79 -10.59 -12.44
C ALA A 43 9.58 -9.82 -12.96
N GLU A 44 8.42 -10.47 -13.00
CA GLU A 44 7.14 -9.90 -13.41
C GLU A 44 6.71 -8.79 -12.45
N ALA A 45 6.89 -8.98 -11.14
CA ALA A 45 6.62 -7.96 -10.14
C ALA A 45 7.55 -6.75 -10.29
N ARG A 46 8.85 -6.98 -10.54
CA ARG A 46 9.80 -5.88 -10.81
C ARG A 46 9.41 -5.08 -12.05
N LYS A 47 9.01 -5.75 -13.12
CA LYS A 47 8.60 -5.11 -14.38
C LYS A 47 7.29 -4.32 -14.22
N GLU A 48 6.28 -4.92 -13.60
CA GLU A 48 4.96 -4.30 -13.43
C GLU A 48 5.03 -3.06 -12.52
N TYR A 49 5.84 -3.11 -11.46
CA TYR A 49 5.95 -2.01 -10.49
C TYR A 49 7.18 -1.09 -10.70
N GLY A 50 7.92 -1.26 -11.81
CA GLY A 50 9.10 -0.45 -12.11
C GLY A 50 10.10 -0.43 -10.96
N ILE A 51 10.43 -1.61 -10.41
CA ILE A 51 11.39 -1.76 -9.32
C ILE A 51 12.78 -1.96 -9.92
N GLU A 52 13.65 -0.99 -9.70
CA GLU A 52 15.00 -0.92 -10.24
C GLU A 52 16.07 -0.97 -9.14
N ILE A 53 17.32 -1.11 -9.55
CA ILE A 53 18.46 -1.09 -8.63
C ILE A 53 18.55 0.30 -7.99
N GLY A 54 18.68 0.35 -6.66
CA GLY A 54 18.75 1.59 -5.90
C GLY A 54 17.41 2.05 -5.32
N ASP A 55 16.30 1.45 -5.76
CA ASP A 55 15.00 1.71 -5.17
C ASP A 55 14.97 1.30 -3.69
N LYS A 56 14.44 2.21 -2.86
CA LYS A 56 14.17 1.91 -1.46
C LYS A 56 12.77 1.34 -1.32
N ILE A 57 12.67 0.15 -0.74
CA ILE A 57 11.40 -0.53 -0.46
C ILE A 57 11.11 -0.45 1.04
N MET A 58 9.93 0.03 1.39
CA MET A 58 9.39 0.04 2.74
C MET A 58 8.60 -1.26 2.98
N VAL A 59 8.72 -1.80 4.19
CA VAL A 59 8.07 -3.05 4.61
C VAL A 59 7.11 -2.75 5.76
N PHE A 60 5.85 -3.13 5.59
CA PHE A 60 4.81 -2.94 6.61
C PHE A 60 4.18 -4.27 6.98
N ALA A 61 3.75 -4.40 8.24
CA ALA A 61 2.90 -5.50 8.66
C ALA A 61 1.45 -5.26 8.22
N SER A 62 0.78 -6.28 7.70
CA SER A 62 -0.66 -6.24 7.45
C SER A 62 -1.42 -6.30 8.78
N ARG A 63 -2.55 -5.57 8.85
CA ARG A 63 -3.34 -5.33 10.08
C ARG A 63 -3.81 -6.61 10.79
N HIS A 64 -3.92 -7.72 10.08
CA HIS A 64 -4.37 -9.02 10.63
C HIS A 64 -3.23 -10.03 10.83
N GLY A 65 -1.97 -9.60 10.74
CA GLY A 65 -0.81 -10.47 11.02
C GLY A 65 -0.58 -11.58 10.01
N ALA A 66 -1.36 -11.65 8.93
CA ALA A 66 -1.13 -12.66 7.90
C ALA A 66 0.24 -12.47 7.24
N GLY A 67 0.76 -11.24 7.10
CA GLY A 67 2.03 -11.04 6.40
C GLY A 67 2.36 -9.60 6.13
N ILE A 68 3.19 -9.37 5.11
CA ILE A 68 3.85 -8.09 4.87
C ILE A 68 3.40 -7.44 3.56
N ILE A 69 3.49 -6.12 3.53
CA ILE A 69 3.25 -5.27 2.36
C ILE A 69 4.56 -4.57 2.02
N LEU A 70 4.90 -4.56 0.72
CA LEU A 70 6.08 -3.89 0.18
C LEU A 70 5.63 -2.68 -0.65
N ILE A 71 6.22 -1.51 -0.40
CA ILE A 71 5.89 -0.26 -1.11
C ILE A 71 7.19 0.50 -1.41
N LYS A 72 7.35 1.06 -2.61
CA LYS A 72 8.47 1.97 -2.91
C LYS A 72 8.38 3.21 -2.02
N ALA A 73 9.50 3.62 -1.42
CA ALA A 73 9.54 4.76 -0.50
C ALA A 73 9.05 6.06 -1.16
N GLU A 74 9.37 6.28 -2.44
CA GLU A 74 8.91 7.46 -3.20
C GLU A 74 7.38 7.58 -3.26
N HIS A 75 6.67 6.46 -3.31
CA HIS A 75 5.21 6.45 -3.36
C HIS A 75 4.62 6.85 -2.01
N VAL A 76 5.24 6.41 -0.91
CA VAL A 76 4.81 6.80 0.44
C VAL A 76 4.99 8.30 0.64
N THR A 77 6.13 8.85 0.22
CA THR A 77 6.36 10.31 0.30
C THR A 77 5.32 11.08 -0.50
N ARG A 78 5.02 10.65 -1.74
CA ARG A 78 4.00 11.31 -2.58
C ARG A 78 2.62 11.28 -1.92
N MET A 79 2.19 10.13 -1.40
CA MET A 79 0.90 9.99 -0.70
C MET A 79 0.79 10.94 0.50
N LEU A 80 1.87 11.08 1.27
CA LEU A 80 1.90 12.00 2.41
C LEU A 80 1.81 13.46 1.96
N SER A 81 2.56 13.86 0.93
CA SER A 81 2.48 15.20 0.35
C SER A 81 1.07 15.53 -0.14
N ASP A 82 0.44 14.63 -0.91
CA ASP A 82 -0.92 14.81 -1.42
C ASP A 82 -1.93 14.97 -0.27
N THR A 83 -1.76 14.19 0.80
CA THR A 83 -2.62 14.27 1.99
C THR A 83 -2.48 15.61 2.71
N ILE A 84 -1.24 16.10 2.87
CA ILE A 84 -0.97 17.40 3.50
C ILE A 84 -1.57 18.54 2.67
N ASP A 85 -1.43 18.49 1.34
CA ASP A 85 -1.99 19.51 0.45
C ASP A 85 -3.52 19.57 0.52
N GLN A 86 -4.18 18.41 0.62
CA GLN A 86 -5.62 18.35 0.82
C GLN A 86 -6.05 18.93 2.17
N LEU A 87 -5.34 18.60 3.25
CA LEU A 87 -5.61 19.17 4.58
C LEU A 87 -5.44 20.69 4.57
N GLY A 88 -4.41 21.21 3.88
CA GLY A 88 -4.17 22.65 3.75
C GLY A 88 -5.32 23.39 3.05
N LYS A 89 -5.99 22.76 2.07
CA LYS A 89 -7.16 23.34 1.40
C LYS A 89 -8.38 23.41 2.34
N ILE A 90 -8.57 22.38 3.17
CA ILE A 90 -9.66 22.34 4.15
C ILE A 90 -9.47 23.42 5.21
N VAL A 91 -8.24 23.59 5.73
CA VAL A 91 -7.93 24.63 6.73
C VAL A 91 -8.19 26.03 6.16
N LYS A 92 -7.70 26.33 4.94
CA LYS A 92 -7.92 27.65 4.30
C LYS A 92 -9.39 27.96 4.05
N ALA A 93 -10.19 26.96 3.66
CA ALA A 93 -11.62 27.13 3.45
C ALA A 93 -12.40 27.41 4.76
N SER A 94 -11.80 27.14 5.93
CA SER A 94 -12.39 27.44 7.24
C SER A 94 -12.02 28.82 7.80
N GLU A 95 -11.10 29.55 7.15
CA GLU A 95 -10.60 30.87 7.61
C GLU A 95 -11.23 32.08 6.90
N GLU A 96 -12.11 31.89 5.90
CA GLU A 96 -12.85 33.01 5.30
C GLU A 96 -14.09 33.35 6.16
N PRO A 97 -14.12 34.51 6.86
CA PRO A 97 -15.28 34.89 7.66
C PRO A 97 -16.46 35.20 6.72
N GLU A 98 -17.59 34.57 7.02
CA GLU A 98 -18.90 34.92 6.52
C GLU A 98 -19.10 36.43 6.69
N LYS A 99 -19.05 37.20 5.59
CA LYS A 99 -19.48 38.60 5.60
C LYS A 99 -20.98 38.60 5.89
N VAL A 100 -21.33 38.75 7.17
CA VAL A 100 -22.66 39.14 7.61
C VAL A 100 -22.98 40.45 6.90
N THR A 101 -23.84 40.36 5.90
CA THR A 101 -24.34 41.53 5.17
C THR A 101 -25.53 42.04 5.97
N GLU A 102 -25.42 43.28 6.45
CA GLU A 102 -26.48 44.03 7.15
C GLU A 102 -27.76 44.16 6.31
#